data_AF-A0A7X3BZF3-F1
#
_entry.id   AF-A0A7X3BZF3-F1
#
_cell.length_a   1.000
_cell.length_b   1.000
_cell.length_c   1.000
_cell.angle_alpha   90.00
_cell.angle_beta   90.00
_cell.angle_gamma   90.00
#
_symmetry.space_group_name_H-M   'P 1'
#
loop_
_entity.id
_entity.type
_entity.pdbx_description
1 polymer ?
#
loop_
_entity_poly.entity_id
_entity_poly.type
_entity_poly.pdbx_seq_one_letter_code
_entity_poly.pdbx_strand_id
1 'polypeptide(L)' 'VRIRFPTTDVQQVVENILQLKLSYFLHEDYGFYSYSEHYALGDIFVLCSHELDKGVLVELKGRGCRQFESYLLAQQ' A
#
# COMPACT_ATOMS: atom_id res chain seq x y z
N VAL A 1 -2.12 -1.61 -11.39
CA VAL A 1 -3.41 -1.99 -10.76
C VAL A 1 -3.70 -1.00 -9.63
N ARG A 2 -4.95 -0.58 -9.44
CA ARG A 2 -5.37 0.33 -8.35
C ARG A 2 -6.59 -0.25 -7.65
N ILE A 3 -6.53 -0.42 -6.33
CA ILE A 3 -7.62 -0.96 -5.52
C ILE A 3 -7.79 -0.07 -4.30
N ARG A 4 -9.01 0.40 -4.07
CA ARG A 4 -9.38 1.21 -2.91
C ARG A 4 -10.07 0.35 -1.87
N PHE A 5 -9.64 0.48 -0.63
CA PHE A 5 -10.26 -0.15 0.53
C PHE A 5 -10.98 0.92 1.35
N PRO A 6 -12.26 0.73 1.71
CA PRO A 6 -13.03 1.67 2.50
C PRO A 6 -12.66 1.56 4.00
N THR A 7 -11.39 1.76 4.29
CA THR A 7 -10.80 1.72 5.64
C THR A 7 -9.70 2.78 5.72
N THR A 8 -9.47 3.33 6.91
CA THR A 8 -8.32 4.19 7.21
C THR A 8 -7.19 3.42 7.89
N ASP A 9 -7.39 2.14 8.17
CA ASP A 9 -6.39 1.27 8.80
C ASP A 9 -5.44 0.71 7.74
N VAL A 10 -4.30 1.37 7.55
CA VAL A 10 -3.26 0.95 6.60
C VAL A 10 -2.62 -0.38 7.01
N GLN A 11 -2.44 -0.62 8.31
CA GLN A 11 -1.81 -1.83 8.81
C GLN A 11 -2.68 -3.04 8.46
N GLN A 12 -4.00 -2.94 8.64
CA GLN A 12 -4.94 -3.98 8.24
C GLN A 12 -4.85 -4.29 6.75
N VAL A 13 -4.72 -3.28 5.89
CA VAL A 13 -4.58 -3.50 4.44
C VAL A 13 -3.24 -4.16 4.10
N VAL A 14 -2.13 -3.66 4.64
CA VAL A 14 -0.79 -4.16 4.29
C VAL A 14 -0.52 -5.54 4.86
N GLU A 15 -0.82 -5.75 6.15
CA GLU A 15 -0.46 -6.99 6.83
C GLU A 15 -1.50 -8.09 6.61
N ASN A 16 -2.80 -7.76 6.66
CA ASN A 16 -3.84 -8.79 6.58
C ASN A 16 -4.32 -9.06 5.15
N ILE A 17 -4.30 -8.07 4.25
CA ILE A 17 -4.76 -8.26 2.86
C ILE A 17 -3.58 -8.53 1.95
N LEU A 18 -2.56 -7.65 1.95
CA LEU A 18 -1.40 -7.83 1.09
C LEU A 18 -0.43 -8.90 1.62
N GLN A 19 -0.54 -9.32 2.89
CA GLN A 19 0.35 -10.31 3.50
C GLN A 19 1.83 -9.89 3.42
N LEU A 20 2.07 -8.58 3.59
CA LEU A 20 3.40 -7.97 3.67
C LEU A 20 3.55 -7.30 5.02
N LYS A 21 4.79 -7.13 5.51
CA LYS A 21 5.03 -6.38 6.75
C LYS A 21 5.08 -4.89 6.44
N LEU A 22 4.33 -4.08 7.20
CA LEU A 22 4.33 -2.64 7.02
C LEU A 22 5.73 -2.04 7.25
N SER A 23 6.53 -2.66 8.12
CA SER A 23 7.92 -2.27 8.39
C SER A 23 8.87 -2.42 7.21
N TYR A 24 8.49 -3.11 6.13
CA TYR A 24 9.29 -3.15 4.90
C TYR A 24 9.05 -1.95 3.99
N PHE A 25 7.99 -1.18 4.23
CA PHE A 25 7.66 -0.01 3.43
C PHE A 25 8.40 1.22 3.96
N LEU A 26 8.82 2.08 3.04
CA LEU A 26 9.24 3.44 3.35
C LEU A 26 8.00 4.30 3.54
N HIS A 27 7.93 5.03 4.65
CA HIS A 27 6.85 5.96 4.96
C HIS A 27 7.25 7.39 4.60
N GLU A 28 6.33 8.12 4.00
CA GLU A 28 6.49 9.51 3.60
C GLU A 28 5.25 10.31 4.02
N ASP A 29 5.47 11.43 4.73
CA ASP A 29 4.43 12.31 5.28
C ASP A 29 3.73 13.21 4.23
N TYR A 30 3.78 12.80 2.95
CA TYR A 30 3.06 13.45 1.86
C TYR A 30 2.43 12.39 0.97
N GLY A 31 1.28 12.69 0.37
CA GLY A 31 0.60 11.77 -0.55
C GLY A 31 0.36 12.36 -1.93
N PHE A 32 -0.05 11.50 -2.85
CA PHE A 32 -0.58 11.90 -4.16
C PHE A 32 -2.11 11.91 -4.10
N TYR A 33 -2.80 12.50 -5.10
CA TYR A 33 -4.27 12.43 -5.23
C TYR A 33 -5.05 12.91 -3.98
N SER A 34 -4.52 13.90 -3.25
CA SER A 34 -5.12 14.42 -2.01
C SER A 34 -5.19 13.39 -0.87
N TYR A 35 -4.31 12.39 -0.88
CA TYR A 35 -3.99 11.57 0.28
C TYR A 35 -2.95 12.29 1.13
N SER A 36 -3.00 12.08 2.45
CA SER A 36 -2.12 12.79 3.38
C SER A 36 -0.71 12.22 3.38
N GLU A 37 -0.57 10.92 3.21
CA GLU A 37 0.71 10.20 3.33
C GLU A 37 0.73 8.97 2.44
N HIS A 38 1.91 8.35 2.27
CA HIS A 38 2.00 7.06 1.61
C HIS A 38 3.13 6.18 2.15
N TYR A 39 2.96 4.88 1.91
CA TYR A 39 3.94 3.84 2.12
C TYR A 39 4.38 3.28 0.76
N ALA A 40 5.67 3.11 0.55
CA ALA A 40 6.22 2.58 -0.71
C ALA A 40 7.17 1.39 -0.49
N LEU A 41 7.01 0.36 -1.31
CA LEU A 41 7.92 -0.78 -1.43
C LEU A 41 8.14 -1.08 -2.92
N GLY A 42 9.22 -0.52 -3.49
CA GLY A 42 9.47 -0.61 -4.92
C GLY A 42 8.34 0.05 -5.73
N ASP A 43 7.72 -0.71 -6.63
CA ASP A 43 6.58 -0.26 -7.44
C ASP A 43 5.21 -0.49 -6.75
N ILE A 44 5.19 -0.82 -5.45
CA ILE A 44 3.99 -0.99 -4.62
C ILE A 44 3.80 0.26 -3.76
N PHE A 45 2.69 0.95 -3.96
CA PHE A 45 2.34 2.16 -3.21
C PHE A 45 1.05 1.94 -2.42
N VAL A 46 1.01 2.42 -1.18
CA VAL A 46 -0.17 2.40 -0.33
C VAL A 46 -0.40 3.81 0.17
N LEU A 47 -1.39 4.49 -0.41
CA LEU A 47 -1.72 5.87 -0.07
C LEU A 47 -2.81 5.88 1.01
N CYS A 48 -2.61 6.71 2.04
CA CYS A 48 -3.49 6.73 3.21
C CYS A 48 -4.20 8.08 3.33
N SER A 49 -5.51 8.01 3.57
CA SER A 49 -6.35 9.17 3.82
C SER A 49 -7.00 9.03 5.19
N HIS A 50 -7.16 10.15 5.87
CA HIS A 50 -7.96 10.24 7.09
C HIS A 50 -9.47 10.24 6.82
N GLU A 51 -9.89 10.38 5.56
CA GLU A 51 -11.29 10.40 5.15
C GLU A 51 -11.71 9.00 4.68
N LEU A 52 -12.78 8.43 5.25
CA LEU A 52 -13.20 7.06 4.98
C LEU A 52 -13.71 6.85 3.54
N ASP A 53 -14.26 7.89 2.91
CA ASP A 53 -14.70 7.87 1.51
C ASP A 53 -13.53 7.63 0.54
N LYS A 54 -12.35 8.18 0.88
CA LYS A 54 -11.10 7.91 0.18
C LYS A 54 -10.46 6.61 0.66
N GLY A 55 -10.37 6.43 1.96
CA GLY A 55 -9.79 5.27 2.62
C GLY A 55 -8.31 5.05 2.27
N VAL A 56 -7.93 3.78 2.12
CA VAL A 56 -6.57 3.36 1.73
C VAL A 56 -6.58 2.92 0.26
N LEU A 57 -5.66 3.45 -0.53
CA LEU A 57 -5.49 3.11 -1.94
C LEU A 57 -4.19 2.36 -2.16
N VAL A 58 -4.30 1.11 -2.59
CA VAL A 58 -3.17 0.32 -3.04
C VAL A 58 -2.99 0.52 -4.54
N GLU A 59 -1.79 0.92 -4.94
CA GLU A 59 -1.40 1.13 -6.31
C GLU A 59 -0.14 0.31 -6.65
N LEU A 60 -0.28 -0.63 -7.58
CA LEU A 60 0.80 -1.39 -8.18
C LEU A 60 1.15 -0.73 -9.53
N LYS A 61 2.27 0.00 -9.59
CA LYS A 61 2.78 0.64 -10.81
C LYS A 61 3.70 -0.31 -11.57
N GLY A 62 3.99 -0.06 -12.84
CA GLY A 62 5.08 -0.73 -13.58
C GLY A 62 5.15 -2.25 -13.36
N ARG A 63 6.20 -2.72 -12.66
CA ARG A 63 6.44 -4.13 -12.34
C ARG A 63 5.91 -4.55 -10.97
N GLY A 64 5.13 -3.71 -10.30
CA GLY A 64 4.64 -3.88 -8.93
C GLY A 64 3.90 -5.18 -8.71
N CYS A 65 3.13 -5.69 -9.68
CA CYS A 65 2.49 -7.00 -9.54
C CYS A 65 3.53 -8.15 -9.46
N ARG A 66 4.59 -8.10 -10.29
CA ARG A 66 5.66 -9.12 -10.27
C ARG A 66 6.54 -8.99 -9.03
N GLN A 67 6.80 -7.78 -8.58
CA GLN A 67 7.52 -7.54 -7.32
C GLN A 67 6.72 -8.04 -6.12
N PHE A 68 5.42 -7.75 -6.10
CA PHE A 68 4.51 -8.24 -5.07
C PHE A 68 4.53 -9.76 -4.96
N GLU A 69 4.37 -10.46 -6.08
CA GLU A 69 4.50 -11.92 -6.15
C GLU A 69 5.87 -12.40 -5.63
N SER A 70 6.96 -11.74 -6.04
CA SER A 70 8.31 -12.08 -5.59
C SER A 70 8.49 -11.91 -4.08
N TYR A 71 7.92 -10.86 -3.49
CA TYR A 71 7.95 -10.66 -2.03
C TYR A 71 7.16 -11.72 -1.29
N LEU A 72 5.98 -12.11 -1.79
CA LEU A 72 5.20 -13.19 -1.19
C LEU A 72 5.95 -14.52 -1.22
N LEU A 73 6.65 -14.83 -2.32
CA LEU A 73 7.44 -16.06 -2.45
C LEU A 73 8.68 -16.07 -1.55
N ALA A 74 9.37 -14.94 -1.41
CA ALA A 74 10.59 -14.82 -0.60
C ALA A 74 10.35 -14.87 0.92
N GLN A 75 9.09 -14.76 1.36
CA GLN A 75 8.70 -14.88 2.77
C GLN A 75 8.46 -16.32 3.23
N GLN A 76 8.53 -17.32 2.33
CA GLN A 76 8.49 -18.76 2.65
C GLN A 76 9.87 -19.28 3.07
#